data_AF-A0AAX2QLA7-F1
#
_entry.id   AF-A0AAX2QLA7-F1
#
_cell.length_a   1.000
_cell.length_b   1.000
_cell.length_c   1.000
_cell.angle_alpha   90.00
_cell.angle_beta   90.00
_cell.angle_gamma   90.00
#
_symmetry.space_group_name_H-M   'P 1'
#
loop_
_entity.id
_entity.type
_entity.pdbx_description
1 polymer ?
#
loop_
_entity_poly.entity_id
_entity_poly.type
_entity_poly.pdbx_seq_one_letter_code
_entity_poly.pdbx_strand_id
1 'polypeptide(L)'
;MYRDIMHKQAPPKATLNKWLTSYSSSKKGYGHILLEQIVPGDATIREGLRPYFESAHSDAREYFHAYAGMSLHPDAGAPGCNAKYPNCLPPKARRGVFGEVMSGLMTEALDFVGNHEWIVPVFLFRNQEDARQYIYVLSRDPARKREVLGRKGDDFIGIVVNDDGAVTRFIAGEAKWRKKWIPSVLDDVMLGTKIEVPKKSGNLVHDGKGVWFEINRALDVPIGVKQLQDILQELAPDEYANVILSLDKIQQLQNPAPSERTDLILLVGGSAAGRGEGEPLLEWETKPSQHQKNRDLQVVEIILSDGDALIDALYDSLWP
;
A
#
# COMPACT_ATOMS: atom_id res chain seq x y z
N MET A 1 -16.31 19.64 16.88
CA MET A 1 -16.90 18.42 16.30
C MET A 1 -15.71 17.65 15.75
N TYR A 2 -15.20 16.66 16.50
CA TYR A 2 -14.10 15.82 16.05
C TYR A 2 -14.59 15.05 14.82
N ARG A 3 -13.98 15.30 13.66
CA ARG A 3 -14.26 14.52 12.46
C ARG A 3 -13.60 13.16 12.65
N ASP A 4 -14.33 12.11 12.33
CA ASP A 4 -13.85 10.74 12.42
C ASP A 4 -12.95 10.45 11.21
N ILE A 5 -11.64 10.58 11.40
CA ILE A 5 -10.61 10.58 10.34
C ILE A 5 -9.85 9.24 10.27
N MET A 6 -10.10 8.35 11.23
CA MET A 6 -9.49 7.02 11.29
C MET A 6 -10.07 6.09 10.21
N HIS A 7 -9.28 5.10 9.79
CA HIS A 7 -9.78 4.07 8.88
C HIS A 7 -10.68 3.09 9.66
N LYS A 8 -11.97 3.05 9.30
CA LYS A 8 -12.99 2.23 9.97
C LYS A 8 -13.79 1.35 9.01
N GLN A 9 -13.55 1.49 7.71
CA GLN A 9 -14.31 0.77 6.72
C GLN A 9 -13.78 -0.66 6.59
N ALA A 10 -14.59 -1.63 6.99
CA ALA A 10 -14.25 -3.04 6.82
C ALA A 10 -14.02 -3.40 5.33
N PRO A 11 -13.12 -4.36 5.04
CA PRO A 11 -12.84 -4.80 3.68
C PRO A 11 -14.12 -5.34 3.02
N PRO A 12 -14.44 -4.93 1.77
CA PRO A 12 -15.68 -5.31 1.09
C PRO A 12 -15.59 -6.74 0.53
N LYS A 13 -15.51 -7.75 1.40
CA LYS A 13 -15.29 -9.17 1.03
C LYS A 13 -16.28 -9.69 -0.02
N ALA A 14 -17.55 -9.28 0.06
CA ALA A 14 -18.56 -9.66 -0.92
C ALA A 14 -18.29 -9.08 -2.33
N THR A 15 -17.74 -7.87 -2.41
CA THR A 15 -17.29 -7.26 -3.68
C THR A 15 -16.06 -7.99 -4.21
N LEU A 16 -15.10 -8.31 -3.34
CA LEU A 16 -13.88 -9.04 -3.71
C LEU A 16 -14.20 -10.42 -4.27
N ASN A 17 -15.08 -11.19 -3.61
CA ASN A 17 -15.46 -12.53 -4.07
C ASN A 17 -16.24 -12.52 -5.39
N LYS A 18 -16.87 -11.41 -5.74
CA LYS A 18 -17.50 -11.22 -7.06
C LYS A 18 -16.48 -10.82 -8.13
N TRP A 19 -15.42 -10.13 -7.72
CA TRP A 19 -14.44 -9.52 -8.62
C TRP A 19 -13.26 -10.44 -8.95
N LEU A 20 -12.79 -11.20 -7.96
CA LEU A 20 -11.54 -11.95 -7.99
C LEU A 20 -11.79 -13.42 -7.62
N THR A 21 -11.09 -14.32 -8.32
CA THR A 21 -10.87 -15.69 -7.86
C THR A 21 -9.51 -15.77 -7.17
N SER A 22 -9.33 -16.73 -6.25
CA SER A 22 -8.12 -16.86 -5.43
C SER A 22 -7.50 -18.24 -5.55
N TYR A 23 -6.18 -18.27 -5.69
CA TYR A 23 -5.33 -19.45 -5.61
C TYR A 23 -4.31 -19.19 -4.51
N SER A 24 -4.32 -20.02 -3.47
CA SER A 24 -3.45 -19.85 -2.31
C SER A 24 -2.49 -21.02 -2.14
N SER A 25 -1.27 -20.69 -1.71
CA SER A 25 -0.25 -21.63 -1.27
C SER A 25 0.30 -21.11 0.05
N SER A 26 0.38 -21.99 1.04
CA SER A 26 0.92 -21.64 2.36
C SER A 26 1.82 -22.75 2.86
N LYS A 27 3.06 -22.38 3.19
CA LYS A 27 4.04 -23.22 3.88
C LYS A 27 4.58 -22.44 5.08
N LYS A 28 5.26 -23.14 5.99
CA LYS A 28 5.77 -22.54 7.23
C LYS A 28 6.63 -21.29 6.90
N GLY A 29 6.16 -20.12 7.33
CA GLY A 29 6.80 -18.82 7.14
C GLY A 29 6.76 -18.26 5.71
N TYR A 30 5.96 -18.84 4.82
CA TYR A 30 5.72 -18.32 3.48
C TYR A 30 4.26 -18.52 3.04
N GLY A 31 3.54 -17.42 2.87
CA GLY A 31 2.23 -17.39 2.23
C GLY A 31 2.33 -16.76 0.84
N HIS A 32 1.61 -17.32 -0.11
CA HIS A 32 1.46 -16.77 -1.45
C HIS A 32 -0.01 -16.86 -1.86
N ILE A 33 -0.58 -15.74 -2.28
CA ILE A 33 -1.95 -15.69 -2.82
C ILE A 33 -1.94 -15.02 -4.19
N LEU A 34 -2.37 -15.74 -5.21
CA LEU A 34 -2.67 -15.21 -6.52
C LEU A 34 -4.17 -14.91 -6.60
N LEU A 35 -4.50 -13.68 -7.01
CA LEU A 35 -5.86 -13.23 -7.28
C LEU A 35 -5.99 -12.88 -8.76
N GLU A 36 -7.01 -13.44 -9.40
CA GLU A 36 -7.28 -13.20 -10.82
C GLU A 36 -8.67 -12.61 -11.01
N GLN A 37 -8.75 -11.60 -11.87
CA GLN A 37 -10.00 -10.97 -12.22
C GLN A 37 -10.94 -11.92 -12.97
N ILE A 38 -12.15 -12.12 -12.44
CA ILE A 38 -13.22 -12.92 -13.07
C ILE A 38 -14.29 -12.07 -13.76
N VAL A 39 -14.47 -10.82 -13.33
CA VAL A 39 -15.37 -9.84 -13.97
C VAL A 39 -14.68 -8.49 -14.11
N PRO A 40 -15.01 -7.68 -15.14
CA PRO A 40 -14.46 -6.33 -15.31
C PRO A 40 -14.64 -5.46 -14.05
N GLY A 41 -13.73 -4.50 -13.86
CA GLY A 41 -13.78 -3.44 -12.84
C GLY A 41 -14.83 -2.38 -13.16
N ASP A 42 -16.07 -2.84 -13.35
CA ASP A 42 -17.21 -2.03 -13.76
C ASP A 42 -17.73 -1.12 -12.63
N ALA A 43 -18.86 -0.45 -12.86
CA ALA A 43 -19.45 0.43 -11.85
C ALA A 43 -19.78 -0.33 -10.55
N THR A 44 -20.23 -1.58 -10.63
CA THR A 44 -20.58 -2.38 -9.44
C THR A 44 -19.35 -2.63 -8.57
N ILE A 45 -18.24 -3.06 -9.18
CA ILE A 45 -16.99 -3.28 -8.45
C ILE A 45 -16.45 -1.96 -7.89
N ARG A 46 -16.47 -0.88 -8.68
CA ARG A 46 -16.03 0.44 -8.24
C ARG A 46 -16.82 0.97 -7.05
N GLU A 47 -18.15 0.93 -7.11
CA GLU A 47 -19.01 1.37 -6.00
C GLU A 47 -18.79 0.49 -4.76
N GLY A 48 -18.54 -0.81 -4.93
CA GLY A 48 -18.25 -1.70 -3.82
C GLY A 48 -16.90 -1.45 -3.16
N LEU A 49 -15.89 -0.96 -3.90
CA LEU A 49 -14.56 -0.62 -3.38
C LEU A 49 -14.50 0.80 -2.80
N ARG A 50 -15.28 1.73 -3.36
CA ARG A 50 -15.24 3.16 -3.06
C ARG A 50 -15.25 3.47 -1.55
N PRO A 51 -16.15 2.93 -0.70
CA PRO A 51 -16.16 3.26 0.72
C PRO A 51 -14.82 2.97 1.42
N TYR A 52 -14.15 1.87 1.05
CA TYR A 52 -12.87 1.49 1.64
C TYR A 52 -11.78 2.48 1.22
N PHE A 53 -11.73 2.82 -0.07
CA PHE A 53 -10.80 3.81 -0.62
C PHE A 53 -11.04 5.22 -0.04
N GLU A 54 -12.30 5.62 0.14
CA GLU A 54 -12.67 6.88 0.81
C GLU A 54 -12.13 6.93 2.23
N SER A 55 -12.37 5.87 3.00
CA SER A 55 -11.88 5.78 4.38
C SER A 55 -10.35 5.76 4.43
N ALA A 56 -9.68 5.06 3.52
CA ALA A 56 -8.22 5.01 3.43
C ALA A 56 -7.58 6.38 3.17
N HIS A 57 -8.23 7.23 2.36
CA HIS A 57 -7.72 8.56 2.03
C HIS A 57 -8.16 9.68 2.96
N SER A 58 -9.11 9.42 3.87
CA SER A 58 -9.75 10.45 4.71
C SER A 58 -8.75 11.30 5.49
N ASP A 59 -7.78 10.64 6.14
CA ASP A 59 -6.69 11.26 6.88
C ASP A 59 -5.85 12.23 6.06
N ALA A 60 -5.24 11.74 4.99
CA ALA A 60 -4.38 12.55 4.15
C ALA A 60 -5.15 13.67 3.44
N ARG A 61 -6.43 13.44 3.10
CA ARG A 61 -7.30 14.47 2.55
C ARG A 61 -7.44 15.63 3.52
N GLU A 62 -7.80 15.35 4.77
CA GLU A 62 -7.97 16.39 5.78
C GLU A 62 -6.65 17.13 6.03
N TYR A 63 -5.56 16.38 6.23
CA TYR A 63 -4.25 16.94 6.49
C TYR A 63 -3.73 17.83 5.34
N PHE A 64 -3.80 17.36 4.10
CA PHE A 64 -3.32 18.12 2.94
C PHE A 64 -4.17 19.34 2.63
N HIS A 65 -5.50 19.24 2.74
CA HIS A 65 -6.39 20.36 2.48
C HIS A 65 -6.31 21.42 3.56
N ALA A 66 -6.20 21.03 4.84
CA ALA A 66 -5.90 21.95 5.93
C ALA A 66 -4.58 22.69 5.68
N TYR A 67 -3.52 21.97 5.30
CA TYR A 67 -2.22 22.58 4.99
C TYR A 67 -2.27 23.55 3.80
N ALA A 68 -3.05 23.23 2.77
CA ALA A 68 -3.22 24.10 1.60
C ALA A 68 -4.06 25.36 1.89
N GLY A 69 -4.77 25.41 3.02
CA GLY A 69 -5.76 26.44 3.34
C GLY A 69 -7.08 26.25 2.59
N MET A 70 -7.37 25.03 2.15
CA MET A 70 -8.57 24.69 1.40
C MET A 70 -9.71 24.33 2.34
N SER A 71 -10.87 24.94 2.14
CA SER A 71 -12.09 24.52 2.85
C SER A 71 -12.58 23.18 2.30
N LEU A 72 -12.86 22.24 3.20
CA LEU A 72 -13.49 20.95 2.90
C LEU A 72 -15.02 21.04 2.83
N HIS A 73 -15.61 22.23 2.95
CA HIS A 73 -17.06 22.41 2.94
C HIS A 73 -17.62 22.26 1.50
N PRO A 74 -18.63 21.40 1.26
CA PRO A 74 -19.14 21.13 -0.08
C PRO A 74 -19.71 22.36 -0.80
N ASP A 75 -20.25 23.33 -0.05
CA ASP A 75 -20.77 24.60 -0.61
C ASP A 75 -19.71 25.69 -0.79
N ALA A 76 -18.45 25.42 -0.43
CA ALA A 76 -17.39 26.37 -0.67
C ALA A 76 -17.03 26.31 -2.17
N GLY A 77 -17.59 27.22 -2.97
CA GLY A 77 -17.06 27.59 -4.30
C GLY A 77 -15.68 28.26 -4.21
N ALA A 78 -14.84 27.78 -3.28
CA ALA A 78 -13.64 28.43 -2.79
C ALA A 78 -12.43 28.18 -3.71
N PRO A 79 -11.44 29.08 -3.66
CA PRO A 79 -10.16 28.89 -4.31
C PRO A 79 -9.54 27.52 -3.98
N GLY A 80 -8.93 26.87 -4.96
CA GLY A 80 -8.22 25.59 -4.78
C GLY A 80 -8.98 24.34 -5.20
N CYS A 81 -10.19 24.44 -5.76
CA CYS A 81 -10.97 23.30 -6.26
C CYS A 81 -10.23 22.37 -7.24
N ASN A 82 -9.18 22.86 -7.90
CA ASN A 82 -8.32 22.09 -8.80
C ASN A 82 -7.40 21.09 -8.06
N ALA A 83 -7.25 21.21 -6.73
CA ALA A 83 -6.34 20.43 -5.90
C ALA A 83 -7.08 19.49 -4.92
N LYS A 84 -8.26 18.98 -5.32
CA LYS A 84 -9.03 17.97 -4.57
C LYS A 84 -8.25 16.64 -4.50
N TYR A 85 -7.72 16.29 -3.33
CA TYR A 85 -7.05 15.02 -3.08
C TYR A 85 -8.08 13.91 -2.79
N PRO A 86 -7.88 12.67 -3.29
CA PRO A 86 -6.75 12.20 -4.10
C PRO A 86 -6.89 12.42 -5.62
N ASN A 87 -8.02 12.95 -6.10
CA ASN A 87 -8.34 13.03 -7.54
C ASN A 87 -7.35 13.90 -8.31
N CYS A 88 -6.79 14.93 -7.69
CA CYS A 88 -5.83 15.81 -8.35
C CYS A 88 -4.46 15.14 -8.56
N LEU A 89 -4.19 13.98 -7.96
CA LEU A 89 -2.92 13.28 -8.10
C LEU A 89 -2.66 12.89 -9.55
N PRO A 90 -1.40 13.01 -10.03
CA PRO A 90 -1.05 12.57 -11.37
C PRO A 90 -1.19 11.04 -11.51
N PRO A 91 -1.37 10.52 -12.74
CA PRO A 91 -1.68 9.11 -12.98
C PRO A 91 -0.75 8.13 -12.25
N LYS A 92 0.57 8.35 -12.33
CA LYS A 92 1.58 7.51 -11.68
C LYS A 92 1.42 7.45 -10.15
N ALA A 93 1.09 8.58 -9.52
CA ALA A 93 0.85 8.63 -8.07
C ALA A 93 -0.42 7.86 -7.69
N ARG A 94 -1.51 7.99 -8.47
CA ARG A 94 -2.74 7.20 -8.27
C ARG A 94 -2.48 5.69 -8.26
N ARG A 95 -1.60 5.18 -9.14
CA ARG A 95 -1.22 3.75 -9.16
C ARG A 95 -0.41 3.34 -7.92
N GLY A 96 0.47 4.24 -7.43
CA GLY A 96 1.22 4.02 -6.20
C GLY A 96 0.29 3.89 -5.00
N VAL A 97 -0.54 4.91 -4.75
CA VAL A 97 -1.50 4.89 -3.64
C VAL A 97 -2.56 3.80 -3.80
N PHE A 98 -2.94 3.43 -5.03
CA PHE A 98 -3.78 2.25 -5.26
C PHE A 98 -3.14 0.97 -4.72
N GLY A 99 -1.86 0.75 -5.00
CA GLY A 99 -1.12 -0.40 -4.46
C GLY A 99 -1.07 -0.39 -2.92
N GLU A 100 -0.88 0.78 -2.31
CA GLU A 100 -0.91 0.94 -0.85
C GLU A 100 -2.29 0.60 -0.26
N VAL A 101 -3.38 1.15 -0.82
CA VAL A 101 -4.76 0.83 -0.37
C VAL A 101 -5.05 -0.66 -0.55
N MET A 102 -4.67 -1.24 -1.68
CA MET A 102 -4.85 -2.68 -1.94
C MET A 102 -4.03 -3.54 -0.99
N SER A 103 -2.86 -3.08 -0.52
CA SER A 103 -2.06 -3.80 0.47
C SER A 103 -2.81 -3.92 1.79
N GLY A 104 -3.39 -2.81 2.28
CA GLY A 104 -4.23 -2.82 3.48
C GLY A 104 -5.48 -3.68 3.30
N LEU A 105 -6.18 -3.47 2.19
CA LEU A 105 -7.42 -4.19 1.90
C LEU A 105 -7.21 -5.72 1.84
N MET A 106 -6.14 -6.19 1.19
CA MET A 106 -5.84 -7.63 1.13
C MET A 106 -5.37 -8.18 2.48
N THR A 107 -4.61 -7.39 3.23
CA THR A 107 -4.14 -7.76 4.58
C THR A 107 -5.30 -7.98 5.55
N GLU A 108 -6.34 -7.15 5.49
CA GLU A 108 -7.53 -7.29 6.35
C GLU A 108 -8.54 -8.30 5.79
N ALA A 109 -8.55 -8.52 4.47
CA ALA A 109 -9.54 -9.38 3.82
C ALA A 109 -9.20 -10.88 3.83
N LEU A 110 -7.90 -11.21 3.74
CA LEU A 110 -7.40 -12.55 3.44
C LEU A 110 -6.67 -13.20 4.62
N ASP A 111 -6.63 -14.53 4.61
CA ASP A 111 -5.86 -15.30 5.58
C ASP A 111 -4.39 -15.38 5.16
N PHE A 112 -3.58 -14.50 5.74
CA PHE A 112 -2.14 -14.47 5.49
C PHE A 112 -1.37 -15.51 6.30
N VAL A 113 -0.11 -15.71 5.94
CA VAL A 113 0.82 -16.55 6.70
C VAL A 113 0.76 -16.24 8.20
N GLY A 114 0.61 -17.31 9.00
CA GLY A 114 0.44 -17.21 10.45
C GLY A 114 -1.00 -17.01 10.93
N ASN A 115 -1.97 -16.76 10.03
CA ASN A 115 -3.39 -16.55 10.33
C ASN A 115 -3.63 -15.48 11.40
N HIS A 116 -2.89 -14.37 11.29
CA HIS A 116 -3.03 -13.26 12.21
C HIS A 116 -4.23 -12.38 11.85
N GLU A 117 -4.91 -11.84 12.88
CA GLU A 117 -5.92 -10.81 12.70
C GLU A 117 -5.22 -9.45 12.56
N TRP A 118 -5.09 -9.00 11.33
CA TRP A 118 -4.47 -7.71 11.01
C TRP A 118 -5.49 -6.58 11.09
N ILE A 119 -5.03 -5.43 11.58
CA ILE A 119 -5.77 -4.18 11.50
C ILE A 119 -4.92 -3.10 10.84
N VAL A 120 -5.58 -2.21 10.09
CA VAL A 120 -4.98 -1.01 9.51
C VAL A 120 -5.69 0.21 10.09
N PRO A 121 -5.23 0.78 11.22
CA PRO A 121 -5.93 1.89 11.87
C PRO A 121 -6.02 3.15 10.99
N VAL A 122 -4.98 3.39 10.20
CA VAL A 122 -4.85 4.55 9.32
C VAL A 122 -3.78 4.29 8.26
N PHE A 123 -3.98 4.84 7.06
CA PHE A 123 -2.99 4.79 6.00
C PHE A 123 -2.01 5.96 6.13
N LEU A 124 -0.72 5.70 5.88
CA LEU A 124 0.38 6.66 6.12
C LEU A 124 0.53 7.72 5.02
N PHE A 125 -0.52 7.97 4.23
CA PHE A 125 -0.49 8.86 3.07
C PHE A 125 -0.13 10.30 3.46
N ARG A 126 -0.51 10.77 4.65
CA ARG A 126 -0.19 12.14 5.10
C ARG A 126 1.32 12.40 5.20
N ASN A 127 2.13 11.35 5.31
CA ASN A 127 3.58 11.43 5.34
C ASN A 127 4.21 11.51 3.93
N GLN A 128 3.41 11.51 2.86
CA GLN A 128 3.88 11.75 1.50
C GLN A 128 4.10 13.25 1.25
N GLU A 129 5.28 13.73 1.68
CA GLU A 129 5.65 15.14 1.63
C GLU A 129 5.54 15.76 0.23
N ASP A 130 5.92 15.02 -0.82
CA ASP A 130 5.86 15.53 -2.19
C ASP A 130 4.42 15.72 -2.69
N ALA A 131 3.48 14.87 -2.23
CA ALA A 131 2.05 15.03 -2.53
C ALA A 131 1.50 16.28 -1.83
N ARG A 132 1.86 16.50 -0.56
CA ARG A 132 1.48 17.71 0.20
C ARG A 132 1.95 18.99 -0.51
N GLN A 133 3.22 19.03 -0.93
CA GLN A 133 3.78 20.15 -1.66
C GLN A 133 3.10 20.35 -3.02
N TYR A 134 2.83 19.25 -3.73
CA TYR A 134 2.12 19.29 -5.00
C TYR A 134 0.72 19.90 -4.86
N ILE A 135 -0.07 19.46 -3.87
CA ILE A 135 -1.42 19.99 -3.60
C ILE A 135 -1.35 21.48 -3.22
N TYR A 136 -0.40 21.87 -2.37
CA TYR A 136 -0.20 23.26 -1.98
C TYR A 136 0.07 24.16 -3.20
N VAL A 137 0.96 23.73 -4.12
CA VAL A 137 1.27 24.46 -5.35
C VAL A 137 0.07 24.48 -6.30
N LEU A 138 -0.56 23.33 -6.54
CA LEU A 138 -1.67 23.19 -7.47
C LEU A 138 -2.90 24.01 -7.06
N SER A 139 -3.15 24.15 -5.75
CA SER A 139 -4.24 24.97 -5.21
C SER A 139 -4.07 26.47 -5.54
N ARG A 140 -2.85 26.93 -5.85
CA ARG A 140 -2.50 28.32 -6.16
C ARG A 140 -2.24 28.56 -7.65
N ASP A 141 -1.66 27.58 -8.32
CA ASP A 141 -1.34 27.63 -9.75
C ASP A 141 -1.77 26.32 -10.43
N PRO A 142 -2.98 26.28 -11.03
CA PRO A 142 -3.52 25.08 -11.68
C PRO A 142 -2.69 24.57 -12.88
N ALA A 143 -1.81 25.40 -13.43
CA ALA A 143 -0.96 25.02 -14.56
C ALA A 143 0.26 24.18 -14.13
N ARG A 144 0.64 24.18 -12.85
CA ARG A 144 1.82 23.48 -12.32
C ARG A 144 1.56 22.00 -12.05
N LYS A 145 1.19 21.27 -13.11
CA LYS A 145 1.10 19.81 -13.07
C LYS A 145 2.49 19.20 -13.24
N ARG A 146 2.83 18.24 -12.38
CA ARG A 146 4.10 17.49 -12.43
C ARG A 146 3.89 16.07 -11.89
N GLU A 147 4.88 15.21 -12.09
CA GLU A 147 4.93 13.94 -11.36
C GLU A 147 5.08 14.18 -9.86
N VAL A 148 4.47 13.30 -9.07
CA VAL A 148 4.63 13.23 -7.62
C VAL A 148 5.43 11.98 -7.29
N LEU A 149 6.47 12.16 -6.49
CA LEU A 149 7.31 11.08 -5.99
C LEU A 149 6.56 10.33 -4.88
N GLY A 150 6.74 9.01 -4.86
CA GLY A 150 6.23 8.16 -3.78
C GLY A 150 6.90 8.46 -2.44
N ARG A 151 6.31 7.93 -1.37
CA ARG A 151 6.91 7.99 -0.03
C ARG A 151 8.20 7.16 -0.02
N LYS A 152 9.15 7.55 0.83
CA LYS A 152 10.35 6.74 1.14
C LYS A 152 10.06 5.89 2.38
N GLY A 153 10.42 4.62 2.35
CA GLY A 153 10.14 3.65 3.42
C GLY A 153 9.16 2.58 2.95
N ASP A 154 8.67 1.74 3.88
CA ASP A 154 7.70 0.69 3.56
C ASP A 154 6.39 1.33 3.08
N ASP A 155 5.89 0.91 1.92
CA ASP A 155 4.67 1.44 1.27
C ASP A 155 3.43 1.24 2.16
N PHE A 156 3.39 0.21 2.99
CA PHE A 156 2.24 -0.14 3.83
C PHE A 156 2.65 -0.63 5.22
N ILE A 157 1.84 -0.34 6.25
CA ILE A 157 1.97 -0.88 7.61
C ILE A 157 0.61 -1.34 8.13
N GLY A 158 0.55 -2.58 8.63
CA GLY A 158 -0.54 -3.10 9.45
C GLY A 158 -0.01 -3.66 10.77
N ILE A 159 -0.89 -3.81 11.75
CA ILE A 159 -0.51 -4.29 13.10
C ILE A 159 -1.41 -5.43 13.56
N VAL A 160 -0.88 -6.27 14.44
CA VAL A 160 -1.64 -7.22 15.25
C VAL A 160 -1.64 -6.70 16.68
N VAL A 161 -2.83 -6.64 17.26
CA VAL A 161 -3.05 -6.18 18.63
C VAL A 161 -3.68 -7.31 19.43
N ASN A 162 -3.13 -7.61 20.60
CA ASN A 162 -3.71 -8.61 21.51
C ASN A 162 -4.84 -8.01 22.38
N ASP A 163 -5.47 -8.83 23.20
CA ASP A 163 -6.58 -8.43 24.08
C ASP A 163 -6.24 -7.28 25.06
N ASP A 164 -4.95 -7.13 25.42
CA ASP A 164 -4.48 -6.05 26.30
C ASP A 164 -4.27 -4.73 25.55
N GLY A 165 -4.46 -4.70 24.23
CA GLY A 165 -4.13 -3.55 23.39
C GLY A 165 -2.62 -3.45 23.07
N ALA A 166 -1.83 -4.49 23.33
CA ALA A 166 -0.41 -4.54 23.03
C ALA A 166 -0.17 -5.01 21.59
N VAL A 167 0.73 -4.32 20.91
CA VAL A 167 1.16 -4.68 19.54
C VAL A 167 2.16 -5.83 19.63
N THR A 168 1.84 -6.94 18.99
CA THR A 168 2.69 -8.15 19.00
C THR A 168 3.45 -8.34 17.71
N ARG A 169 2.90 -7.83 16.59
CA ARG A 169 3.44 -8.03 15.25
C ARG A 169 3.07 -6.90 14.30
N PHE A 170 3.95 -6.63 13.34
CA PHE A 170 3.73 -5.71 12.23
C PHE A 170 3.77 -6.46 10.89
N ILE A 171 3.03 -5.95 9.90
CA ILE A 171 3.23 -6.30 8.49
C ILE A 171 3.66 -5.04 7.76
N ALA A 172 4.72 -5.17 6.97
CA ALA A 172 5.29 -4.07 6.22
C ALA A 172 5.35 -4.46 4.74
N GLY A 173 4.68 -3.65 3.91
CA GLY A 173 4.45 -3.97 2.50
C GLY A 173 5.25 -3.13 1.53
N GLU A 174 5.64 -3.76 0.42
CA GLU A 174 6.09 -3.10 -0.80
C GLU A 174 5.06 -3.37 -1.90
N ALA A 175 4.48 -2.32 -2.47
CA ALA A 175 3.44 -2.43 -3.48
C ALA A 175 3.96 -1.96 -4.84
N LYS A 176 3.71 -2.77 -5.88
CA LYS A 176 4.12 -2.44 -7.25
C LYS A 176 2.97 -2.64 -8.22
N TRP A 177 2.64 -1.55 -8.93
CA TRP A 177 1.76 -1.59 -10.08
C TRP A 177 2.56 -1.69 -11.38
N ARG A 178 2.16 -2.58 -12.28
CA ARG A 178 2.62 -2.55 -13.68
C ARG A 178 1.43 -2.76 -14.62
N LYS A 179 1.40 -1.99 -15.72
CA LYS A 179 0.38 -2.18 -16.77
C LYS A 179 0.38 -3.61 -17.29
N LYS A 180 1.55 -4.21 -17.41
CA LYS A 180 1.72 -5.60 -17.83
C LYS A 180 2.91 -6.21 -17.10
N TRP A 181 2.69 -7.33 -16.42
CA TRP A 181 3.73 -8.16 -15.87
C TRP A 181 4.21 -9.12 -16.95
N ILE A 182 5.43 -8.88 -17.45
CA ILE A 182 6.18 -9.83 -18.28
C ILE A 182 7.47 -10.19 -17.53
N PRO A 183 8.11 -11.33 -17.82
CA PRO A 183 9.28 -11.79 -17.06
C PRO A 183 10.38 -10.74 -16.89
N SER A 184 10.74 -10.00 -17.95
CA SER A 184 11.76 -8.95 -17.85
C SER A 184 11.35 -7.77 -16.95
N VAL A 185 10.07 -7.39 -16.95
CA VAL A 185 9.55 -6.32 -16.08
C VAL A 185 9.52 -6.79 -14.63
N LEU A 186 9.18 -8.05 -14.40
CA LEU A 186 9.22 -8.65 -13.08
C LEU A 186 10.66 -8.70 -12.56
N ASP A 187 11.61 -9.19 -13.35
CA ASP A 187 13.03 -9.23 -12.99
C ASP A 187 13.57 -7.83 -12.68
N ASP A 188 13.25 -6.83 -13.50
CA ASP A 188 13.69 -5.45 -13.25
C ASP A 188 13.11 -4.89 -11.94
N VAL A 189 11.87 -5.24 -11.58
CA VAL A 189 11.25 -4.82 -10.31
C VAL A 189 11.89 -5.54 -9.13
N MET A 190 12.05 -6.85 -9.22
CA MET A 190 12.46 -7.69 -8.10
C MET A 190 13.97 -7.65 -7.86
N LEU A 191 14.77 -7.60 -8.92
CA LEU A 191 16.23 -7.68 -8.90
C LEU A 191 16.92 -6.33 -9.14
N GLY A 192 16.20 -5.32 -9.64
CA GLY A 192 16.73 -3.99 -9.96
C GLY A 192 17.04 -3.80 -11.44
N THR A 193 17.47 -2.62 -11.86
CA THR A 193 17.67 -2.32 -13.29
C THR A 193 18.94 -2.98 -13.82
N LYS A 194 18.93 -3.44 -15.07
CA LYS A 194 20.15 -3.91 -15.75
C LYS A 194 21.15 -2.78 -15.98
N ILE A 195 22.37 -2.99 -15.52
CA ILE A 195 23.53 -2.12 -15.73
C ILE A 195 24.67 -2.89 -16.37
N GLU A 196 25.51 -2.18 -17.10
CA GLU A 196 26.64 -2.76 -17.82
C GLU A 196 27.88 -2.87 -16.93
N VAL A 197 28.44 -4.08 -16.79
CA VAL A 197 29.56 -4.35 -15.87
C VAL A 197 30.63 -5.24 -16.53
N PRO A 198 31.86 -4.70 -16.78
CA PRO A 198 32.27 -3.30 -16.66
C PRO A 198 31.60 -2.42 -17.73
N LYS A 199 31.60 -1.09 -17.56
CA LYS A 199 31.02 -0.16 -18.55
C LYS A 199 31.62 -0.42 -19.94
N LYS A 200 30.77 -0.41 -20.98
CA LYS A 200 31.08 -0.70 -22.39
C LYS A 200 31.50 -2.15 -22.70
N SER A 201 31.18 -3.12 -21.84
CA SER A 201 31.47 -4.55 -22.08
C SER A 201 30.40 -5.29 -22.87
N GLY A 202 29.20 -4.74 -23.02
CA GLY A 202 27.99 -5.42 -23.49
C GLY A 202 27.37 -6.37 -22.46
N ASN A 203 28.01 -6.59 -21.30
CA ASN A 203 27.53 -7.51 -20.27
C ASN A 203 26.57 -6.80 -19.31
N LEU A 204 25.28 -7.09 -19.45
CA LEU A 204 24.21 -6.53 -18.62
C LEU A 204 23.88 -7.44 -17.45
N VAL A 205 24.01 -6.91 -16.24
CA VAL A 205 23.64 -7.58 -14.98
C VAL A 205 22.69 -6.70 -14.18
N HIS A 206 21.77 -7.28 -13.42
CA HIS A 206 20.92 -6.50 -12.52
C HIS A 206 21.77 -5.82 -11.44
N ASP A 207 21.49 -4.55 -11.14
CA ASP A 207 22.24 -3.76 -10.15
C ASP A 207 21.97 -4.18 -8.70
N GLY A 208 21.04 -5.10 -8.48
CA GLY A 208 20.70 -5.63 -7.17
C GLY A 208 19.91 -4.64 -6.32
N LYS A 209 19.24 -3.65 -6.90
CA LYS A 209 18.47 -2.62 -6.16
C LYS A 209 16.96 -2.71 -6.38
N GLY A 210 16.45 -3.94 -6.50
CA GLY A 210 15.01 -4.22 -6.62
C GLY A 210 14.31 -4.42 -5.27
N VAL A 211 13.06 -4.90 -5.31
CA VAL A 211 12.23 -5.18 -4.13
C VAL A 211 12.93 -6.13 -3.16
N TRP A 212 13.62 -7.18 -3.65
CA TRP A 212 14.33 -8.11 -2.78
C TRP A 212 15.44 -7.41 -1.96
N PHE A 213 16.12 -6.44 -2.56
CA PHE A 213 17.14 -5.67 -1.86
C PHE A 213 16.55 -4.79 -0.77
N GLU A 214 15.46 -4.11 -1.06
CA GLU A 214 14.77 -3.24 -0.11
C GLU A 214 14.24 -4.02 1.10
N ILE A 215 13.58 -5.16 0.88
CA ILE A 215 13.06 -6.00 1.98
C ILE A 215 14.20 -6.56 2.83
N ASN A 216 15.29 -7.02 2.22
CA ASN A 216 16.42 -7.59 2.96
C ASN A 216 17.19 -6.56 3.78
N ARG A 217 17.11 -5.26 3.45
CA ARG A 217 17.73 -4.19 4.26
C ARG A 217 16.77 -3.51 5.23
N ALA A 218 15.48 -3.84 5.17
CA ALA A 218 14.45 -3.22 6.00
C ALA A 218 14.67 -3.52 7.49
N LEU A 219 14.45 -2.50 8.32
CA LEU A 219 14.58 -2.56 9.78
C LEU A 219 13.57 -3.56 10.38
N ASP A 220 13.90 -4.19 11.51
CA ASP A 220 12.94 -5.05 12.21
C ASP A 220 11.70 -4.25 12.65
N VAL A 221 11.92 -3.02 13.13
CA VAL A 221 10.86 -2.03 13.41
C VAL A 221 10.97 -0.92 12.37
N PRO A 222 10.10 -0.91 11.33
CA PRO A 222 10.18 0.07 10.26
C PRO A 222 9.77 1.49 10.70
N ILE A 223 10.27 2.51 9.98
CA ILE A 223 9.92 3.92 10.24
C ILE A 223 8.41 4.20 10.15
N GLY A 224 7.70 3.42 9.34
CA GLY A 224 6.25 3.49 9.24
C GLY A 224 5.54 3.20 10.57
N VAL A 225 6.16 2.45 11.49
CA VAL A 225 5.64 2.24 12.86
C VAL A 225 5.63 3.55 13.65
N LYS A 226 6.69 4.35 13.52
CA LYS A 226 6.75 5.68 14.15
C LYS A 226 5.69 6.61 13.57
N GLN A 227 5.56 6.62 12.25
CA GLN A 227 4.56 7.41 11.54
C GLN A 227 3.13 7.04 11.97
N LEU A 228 2.83 5.74 12.08
CA LEU A 228 1.58 5.26 12.62
C LEU A 228 1.35 5.77 14.04
N GLN A 229 2.33 5.60 14.93
CA GLN A 229 2.22 6.06 16.32
C GLN A 229 1.90 7.56 16.41
N ASP A 230 2.59 8.39 15.64
CA ASP A 230 2.39 9.84 15.64
C ASP A 230 0.96 10.21 15.20
N ILE A 231 0.43 9.51 14.20
CA ILE A 231 -0.96 9.72 13.73
C ILE A 231 -1.97 9.30 14.81
N LEU A 232 -1.76 8.14 15.44
CA LEU A 232 -2.64 7.67 16.52
C LEU A 232 -2.67 8.64 17.70
N GLN A 233 -1.51 9.20 18.07
CA GLN A 233 -1.40 10.20 19.14
C GLN A 233 -2.15 11.50 18.80
N GLU A 234 -2.14 11.91 17.54
CA GLU A 234 -2.81 13.13 17.09
C GLU A 234 -4.33 12.95 16.98
N LEU A 235 -4.78 11.86 16.36
CA LEU A 235 -6.18 11.70 15.96
C LEU A 235 -7.04 10.96 16.98
N ALA A 236 -6.48 9.99 17.69
CA ALA A 236 -7.26 9.07 18.53
C ALA A 236 -6.45 8.59 19.76
N PRO A 237 -5.87 9.51 20.57
CA PRO A 237 -4.98 9.15 21.67
C PRO A 237 -5.65 8.29 22.76
N ASP A 238 -6.93 8.55 23.04
CA ASP A 238 -7.68 7.81 24.06
C ASP A 238 -8.10 6.43 23.56
N GLU A 239 -8.55 6.32 22.30
CA GLU A 239 -8.97 5.06 21.68
C GLU A 239 -7.81 4.08 21.51
N TYR A 240 -6.62 4.59 21.16
CA TYR A 240 -5.43 3.79 20.91
C TYR A 240 -4.37 3.88 22.02
N ALA A 241 -4.72 4.29 23.24
CA ALA A 241 -3.76 4.55 24.32
C ALA A 241 -2.80 3.37 24.59
N ASN A 242 -3.33 2.14 24.69
CA ASN A 242 -2.53 0.94 24.92
C ASN A 242 -1.65 0.58 23.73
N VAL A 243 -2.17 0.76 22.51
CA VAL A 243 -1.41 0.56 21.27
C VAL A 243 -0.25 1.54 21.22
N ILE A 244 -0.50 2.84 21.45
CA ILE A 244 0.52 3.90 21.47
C ILE A 244 1.61 3.60 22.49
N LEU A 245 1.23 3.17 23.70
CA LEU A 245 2.17 2.78 24.75
C LEU A 245 3.00 1.55 24.35
N SER A 246 2.38 0.56 23.70
CA SER A 246 3.08 -0.62 23.21
C SER A 246 4.08 -0.26 22.11
N LEU A 247 3.67 0.59 21.16
CA LEU A 247 4.55 1.10 20.10
C LEU A 247 5.72 1.89 20.67
N ASP A 248 5.51 2.67 21.72
CA ASP A 248 6.60 3.39 22.40
C ASP A 248 7.65 2.43 22.94
N LYS A 249 7.22 1.38 23.66
CA LYS A 249 8.11 0.35 24.24
C LYS A 249 8.88 -0.43 23.18
N ILE A 250 8.26 -0.76 22.04
CA ILE A 250 8.90 -1.49 20.94
C ILE A 250 10.01 -0.65 20.28
N GLN A 251 9.83 0.67 20.23
CA GLN A 251 10.76 1.59 19.58
C GLN A 251 11.91 2.08 20.48
N GLN A 252 11.96 1.65 21.76
CA GLN A 252 13.02 2.06 22.68
C GLN A 252 14.41 1.57 22.23
N LEU A 253 15.41 2.43 22.38
CA LEU A 253 16.80 2.07 22.06
C LEU A 253 17.41 1.09 23.07
N GLN A 254 16.91 1.11 24.31
CA GLN A 254 17.38 0.24 25.38
C GLN A 254 16.24 -0.69 25.80
N ASN A 255 16.51 -2.00 25.76
CA ASN A 255 15.56 -3.06 26.11
C ASN A 255 14.19 -2.89 25.42
N PRO A 256 14.14 -2.81 24.07
CA PRO A 256 12.88 -2.73 23.35
C PRO A 256 11.99 -3.92 23.69
N ALA A 257 10.69 -3.66 23.80
CA ALA A 257 9.72 -4.74 23.88
C ALA A 257 9.80 -5.62 22.61
N PRO A 258 9.66 -6.95 22.73
CA PRO A 258 9.73 -7.83 21.57
C PRO A 258 8.55 -7.59 20.63
N SER A 259 8.81 -7.74 19.34
CA SER A 259 7.79 -7.69 18.29
C SER A 259 8.23 -8.50 17.09
N GLU A 260 7.27 -9.07 16.38
CA GLU A 260 7.52 -9.80 15.14
C GLU A 260 7.22 -8.95 13.90
N ARG A 261 7.82 -9.30 12.75
CA ARG A 261 7.57 -8.63 11.47
C ARG A 261 7.27 -9.67 10.39
N THR A 262 6.20 -9.43 9.63
CA THR A 262 5.89 -10.08 8.36
C THR A 262 6.23 -9.12 7.22
N ASP A 263 6.97 -9.59 6.23
CA ASP A 263 7.19 -8.82 4.99
C ASP A 263 6.07 -9.11 3.99
N LEU A 264 5.52 -8.08 3.37
CA LEU A 264 4.49 -8.19 2.33
C LEU A 264 5.04 -7.70 0.98
N ILE A 265 4.83 -8.48 -0.06
CA ILE A 265 5.03 -8.06 -1.45
C ILE A 265 3.67 -8.09 -2.14
N LEU A 266 3.21 -6.94 -2.61
CA LEU A 266 2.01 -6.84 -3.42
C LEU A 266 2.37 -6.49 -4.87
N LEU A 267 2.12 -7.40 -5.80
CA LEU A 267 2.26 -7.18 -7.24
C LEU A 267 0.88 -7.06 -7.86
N VAL A 268 0.55 -5.90 -8.42
CA VAL A 268 -0.76 -5.66 -9.04
C VAL A 268 -0.57 -5.22 -10.47
N GLY A 269 -1.34 -5.73 -11.41
CA GLY A 269 -1.18 -5.34 -12.81
C GLY A 269 -1.86 -6.21 -13.83
N GLY A 270 -1.63 -5.90 -15.09
CA GLY A 270 -2.08 -6.73 -16.20
C GLY A 270 -1.21 -7.97 -16.43
N SER A 271 -1.78 -8.95 -17.13
CA SER A 271 -1.15 -10.24 -17.44
C SER A 271 -0.25 -10.19 -18.69
N ALA A 272 0.81 -11.01 -18.72
CA ALA A 272 1.59 -11.28 -19.94
C ALA A 272 0.71 -11.87 -21.06
N ALA A 273 1.13 -11.71 -22.31
CA ALA A 273 0.50 -12.48 -23.39
C ALA A 273 0.93 -13.94 -23.25
N GLY A 274 -0.01 -14.85 -23.02
CA GLY A 274 0.24 -16.29 -22.92
C GLY A 274 0.40 -16.85 -21.51
N ARG A 275 0.29 -16.03 -20.45
CA ARG A 275 0.20 -16.54 -19.08
C ARG A 275 -1.11 -17.31 -18.90
N GLY A 276 -1.04 -18.49 -18.30
CA GLY A 276 -2.20 -19.32 -17.96
C GLY A 276 -2.99 -18.79 -16.77
N GLU A 277 -4.22 -19.30 -16.61
CA GLU A 277 -5.00 -19.18 -15.38
C GLU A 277 -4.27 -19.89 -14.23
N GLY A 278 -4.27 -19.30 -13.04
CA GLY A 278 -3.62 -19.87 -11.86
C GLY A 278 -2.08 -19.89 -11.90
N GLU A 279 -1.43 -19.30 -12.91
CA GLU A 279 0.03 -19.25 -13.02
C GLU A 279 0.59 -18.04 -12.25
N PRO A 280 1.30 -18.19 -11.13
CA PRO A 280 1.85 -17.04 -10.40
C PRO A 280 3.03 -16.41 -11.15
N LEU A 281 3.31 -15.13 -10.86
CA LEU A 281 4.47 -14.39 -11.34
C LEU A 281 5.74 -14.84 -10.60
N LEU A 282 5.64 -15.05 -9.29
CA LEU A 282 6.71 -15.54 -8.44
C LEU A 282 6.48 -16.99 -8.02
N GLU A 283 7.57 -17.71 -7.73
CA GLU A 283 7.50 -19.07 -7.20
C GLU A 283 6.64 -19.12 -5.92
N TRP A 284 5.58 -19.92 -5.93
CA TRP A 284 4.58 -19.96 -4.86
C TRP A 284 4.65 -21.22 -3.99
N GLU A 285 5.36 -22.27 -4.40
CA GLU A 285 5.45 -23.51 -3.63
C GLU A 285 6.57 -23.43 -2.60
N THR A 286 7.59 -22.62 -2.83
CA THR A 286 8.73 -22.49 -1.92
C THR A 286 9.07 -21.02 -1.70
N LYS A 287 9.48 -20.71 -0.46
CA LYS A 287 9.93 -19.36 -0.12
C LYS A 287 11.11 -18.98 -1.03
N PRO A 288 11.03 -17.87 -1.79
CA PRO A 288 12.10 -17.48 -2.69
C PRO A 288 13.43 -17.30 -1.95
N SER A 289 14.52 -17.87 -2.48
CA SER A 289 15.85 -17.79 -1.87
C SER A 289 16.41 -16.36 -1.78
N GLN A 290 15.84 -15.45 -2.57
CA GLN A 290 16.15 -14.03 -2.55
C GLN A 290 15.66 -13.35 -1.27
N HIS A 291 14.67 -13.90 -0.56
CA HIS A 291 14.28 -13.43 0.78
C HIS A 291 15.20 -14.04 1.83
N GLN A 292 16.12 -13.23 2.36
CA GLN A 292 17.21 -13.68 3.22
C GLN A 292 16.92 -13.50 4.71
N LYS A 293 15.82 -12.81 5.05
CA LYS A 293 15.43 -12.56 6.43
C LYS A 293 14.71 -13.77 7.02
N ASN A 294 15.01 -14.05 8.29
CA ASN A 294 14.26 -15.03 9.09
C ASN A 294 12.95 -14.42 9.62
N ARG A 295 12.13 -13.93 8.69
CA ARG A 295 10.81 -13.34 8.92
C ARG A 295 9.81 -14.07 8.03
N ASP A 296 8.54 -14.02 8.42
CA ASP A 296 7.48 -14.53 7.55
C ASP A 296 7.38 -13.64 6.30
N LEU A 297 7.15 -14.27 5.16
CA LEU A 297 6.93 -13.58 3.89
C LEU A 297 5.51 -13.87 3.40
N GLN A 298 4.76 -12.82 3.11
CA GLN A 298 3.51 -12.89 2.37
C GLN A 298 3.71 -12.28 0.98
N VAL A 299 3.36 -13.02 -0.06
CA VAL A 299 3.25 -12.52 -1.43
C VAL A 299 1.78 -12.49 -1.81
N VAL A 300 1.33 -11.39 -2.40
CA VAL A 300 0.01 -11.28 -3.01
C VAL A 300 0.18 -10.74 -4.42
N GLU A 301 -0.39 -11.45 -5.38
CA GLU A 301 -0.40 -11.07 -6.79
C GLU A 301 -1.83 -10.82 -7.23
N ILE A 302 -2.09 -9.71 -7.91
CA ILE A 302 -3.42 -9.33 -8.39
C ILE A 302 -3.35 -9.03 -9.88
N ILE A 303 -3.95 -9.93 -10.66
CA ILE A 303 -3.95 -9.85 -12.13
C ILE A 303 -5.27 -9.26 -12.62
N LEU A 304 -5.21 -8.04 -13.16
CA LEU A 304 -6.34 -7.25 -13.62
C LEU A 304 -6.24 -6.98 -15.13
N SER A 305 -7.27 -7.36 -15.87
CA SER A 305 -7.38 -7.14 -17.32
C SER A 305 -7.67 -5.67 -17.68
N ASP A 306 -8.39 -4.94 -16.83
CA ASP A 306 -8.83 -3.55 -17.07
C ASP A 306 -8.37 -2.57 -15.97
N GLY A 307 -7.32 -2.94 -15.23
CA GLY A 307 -6.95 -2.23 -14.01
C GLY A 307 -6.57 -0.76 -14.19
N ASP A 308 -6.01 -0.33 -15.33
CA ASP A 308 -5.79 1.10 -15.60
C ASP A 308 -7.12 1.89 -15.60
N ALA A 309 -8.14 1.36 -16.29
CA ALA A 309 -9.45 2.00 -16.38
C ALA A 309 -10.19 1.97 -15.04
N LEU A 310 -10.07 0.85 -14.30
CA LEU A 310 -10.60 0.74 -12.95
C LEU A 310 -9.98 1.79 -12.02
N ILE A 311 -8.65 1.92 -11.99
CA ILE A 311 -7.94 2.86 -11.13
C ILE A 311 -8.35 4.29 -11.47
N ASP A 312 -8.33 4.66 -12.75
CA ASP A 312 -8.69 6.03 -13.14
C ASP A 312 -10.14 6.37 -12.76
N ALA A 313 -11.09 5.50 -13.09
CA ALA A 313 -12.49 5.73 -12.78
C ALA A 313 -12.79 5.71 -11.28
N LEU A 314 -12.11 4.86 -10.49
CA LEU A 314 -12.24 4.83 -9.04
C LEU A 314 -11.73 6.13 -8.43
N TYR A 315 -10.51 6.56 -8.78
CA TYR A 315 -9.92 7.78 -8.23
C TYR A 315 -10.60 9.06 -8.70
N ASP A 316 -11.13 9.11 -9.93
CA ASP A 316 -11.93 10.25 -10.38
C ASP A 316 -13.23 10.41 -9.60
N SER A 317 -13.66 9.33 -8.95
CA SER A 317 -14.92 9.28 -8.24
C SER A 317 -14.79 9.53 -6.73
N LEU A 318 -13.59 9.46 -6.16
CA LEU A 318 -13.38 9.75 -4.73
C LEU A 318 -13.63 11.24 -4.47
N TRP A 319 -14.20 11.63 -3.32
CA TRP A 319 -14.46 13.03 -2.95
C TRP A 319 -14.93 13.96 -4.09
N PRO A 320 -16.12 13.68 -4.69
CA PRO A 320 -16.60 14.36 -5.90
C PRO A 320 -16.70 15.89 -5.79
#